data_AF-A0A3N5WH28-F1
#
_entry.id   AF-A0A3N5WH28-F1
#
_cell.length_a   1.000
_cell.length_b   1.000
_cell.length_c   1.000
_cell.angle_alpha   90.00
_cell.angle_beta   90.00
_cell.angle_gamma   90.00
#
_symmetry.space_group_name_H-M   'P 1'
#
loop_
_entity.id
_entity.type
_entity.pdbx_description
1 polymer ?
#
loop_
_entity_poly.entity_id
_entity_poly.type
_entity_poly.pdbx_seq_one_letter_code
_entity_poly.pdbx_strand_id
1 'polypeptide(L)'
;MLLELAAFLMSRNAVVAPAAAAMTAPQPEPRPATESVVVAIRRLSRTYPMLDRRKLMGPTSQLMAQHALQGRAAAEVIDELELMFERHYEATVRSAK
;
A
#
# COMPACT_ATOMS: atom_id res chain seq x y z
N MET A 1 3.64 31.47 24.44
CA MET A 1 2.95 30.16 24.58
C MET A 1 2.65 29.48 23.25
N LEU A 2 2.18 30.18 22.21
CA LEU A 2 1.91 29.56 20.90
C LEU A 2 3.17 29.27 20.07
N LEU A 3 4.18 30.14 20.16
CA LEU A 3 5.45 29.96 19.42
C LEU A 3 6.23 28.73 19.90
N GLU A 4 6.23 28.48 21.20
CA GLU A 4 6.81 27.28 21.83
C GLU A 4 6.10 25.99 21.40
N LEU A 5 4.77 26.02 21.29
CA LEU A 5 3.99 24.89 20.79
C LEU A 5 4.31 24.63 19.30
N ALA A 6 4.44 25.67 18.48
CA ALA A 6 4.82 25.53 17.08
C ALA A 6 6.24 24.94 16.91
N ALA A 7 7.20 25.40 17.71
CA ALA A 7 8.57 24.87 17.74
C ALA A 7 8.60 23.41 18.22
N PHE A 8 7.81 23.07 19.23
CA PHE A 8 7.68 21.70 19.74
C PHE A 8 7.05 20.74 18.72
N LEU A 9 6.00 21.18 18.00
CA LEU A 9 5.38 20.40 16.94
C LEU A 9 6.34 20.19 15.75
N MET A 10 7.11 21.21 15.37
CA MET A 10 8.16 21.07 14.34
C MET A 10 9.26 20.08 14.76
N SER A 11 9.71 20.14 16.01
CA SER A 11 10.73 19.22 16.56
C SER A 11 10.24 17.77 16.59
N ARG A 12 8.97 17.53 16.96
CA ARG A 12 8.33 16.20 16.88
C ARG A 12 8.16 15.71 15.45
N ASN A 13 7.85 16.62 14.51
CA ASN A 13 7.73 16.29 13.08
C ASN A 13 9.10 16.01 12.43
N ALA A 14 10.19 16.55 12.98
CA ALA A 14 11.56 16.29 12.51
C ALA A 14 12.04 14.86 12.82
N VAL A 15 11.45 14.17 13.80
CA VAL A 15 11.77 12.77 14.15
C VAL A 15 11.02 11.76 13.27
N VAL A 16 10.05 12.20 12.46
CA VAL A 16 9.36 11.38 11.46
C VAL A 16 9.25 12.11 10.13
N ALA A 17 10.33 12.76 9.70
CA ALA A 17 10.63 12.71 8.28
C ALA A 17 11.23 11.32 8.06
N PRO A 18 10.52 10.33 7.47
CA PRO A 18 11.24 9.23 6.87
C PRO A 18 12.16 9.90 5.86
N ALA A 19 13.46 9.98 6.21
CA ALA A 19 14.52 10.43 5.32
C ALA A 19 14.19 9.86 3.97
N ALA A 20 13.84 10.72 3.00
CA ALA A 20 13.25 10.38 1.72
C ALA A 20 13.82 9.04 1.25
N ALA A 21 13.14 7.95 1.63
CA ALA A 21 13.68 6.63 1.48
C ALA A 21 13.49 6.42 0.00
N ALA A 22 14.59 6.61 -0.75
CA ALA A 22 14.61 6.67 -2.20
C ALA A 22 13.54 5.69 -2.69
N MET A 23 12.43 6.24 -3.18
CA MET A 23 11.24 5.43 -3.41
C MET A 23 11.64 4.35 -4.39
N THR A 24 11.83 3.13 -3.90
CA THR A 24 12.27 2.04 -4.74
C THR A 24 11.20 1.88 -5.81
N ALA A 25 11.62 1.91 -7.08
CA ALA A 25 10.70 1.69 -8.18
C ALA A 25 9.99 0.34 -7.96
N PRO A 26 8.68 0.25 -8.25
CA PRO A 26 7.96 -1.01 -8.14
C PRO A 26 8.68 -2.07 -8.98
N GLN A 27 8.85 -3.27 -8.44
CA GLN A 27 9.46 -4.40 -9.14
C GLN A 27 8.34 -5.28 -9.70
N PRO A 28 7.92 -5.09 -10.96
CA PRO A 28 6.81 -5.86 -11.52
C PRO A 28 7.17 -7.34 -11.54
N GLU A 29 6.43 -8.13 -10.77
CA GLU A 29 6.53 -9.59 -10.76
C GLU A 29 5.43 -10.17 -11.67
N PRO A 30 5.77 -11.13 -12.56
CA PRO A 30 4.82 -11.70 -13.50
C PRO A 30 3.71 -12.46 -12.76
N ARG A 31 2.48 -12.34 -13.25
CA ARG A 31 1.30 -13.00 -12.69
C ARG A 31 1.34 -14.51 -12.97
N PRO A 32 1.19 -15.38 -11.96
CA PRO A 32 1.04 -16.83 -12.15
C PRO A 32 -0.28 -17.19 -12.86
N ALA A 33 -0.29 -18.26 -13.66
CA ALA A 33 -1.48 -18.72 -14.40
C ALA A 33 -2.66 -19.16 -13.50
N THR A 34 -2.38 -19.62 -12.28
CA THR A 34 -3.40 -19.95 -11.27
C THR A 34 -2.99 -19.31 -9.95
N GLU A 35 -3.31 -18.03 -9.81
CA GLU A 35 -2.98 -17.25 -8.62
C GLU A 35 -4.18 -17.21 -7.66
N SER A 36 -3.94 -17.43 -6.37
CA SER A 36 -4.95 -17.19 -5.32
C SER A 36 -4.79 -15.79 -4.76
N VAL A 37 -5.86 -15.23 -4.19
CA VAL A 37 -5.87 -13.88 -3.62
C VAL A 37 -4.74 -13.67 -2.60
N VAL A 38 -4.46 -14.69 -1.77
CA VAL A 38 -3.37 -14.65 -0.78
C VAL A 38 -1.99 -14.59 -1.44
N VAL A 39 -1.79 -15.30 -2.55
CA VAL A 39 -0.54 -15.27 -3.32
C VAL A 39 -0.37 -13.90 -3.99
N ALA A 40 -1.44 -13.34 -4.55
CA ALA A 40 -1.42 -12.01 -5.15
C ALA A 40 -1.06 -10.92 -4.13
N ILE A 41 -1.64 -10.94 -2.94
CA ILE A 41 -1.29 -10.01 -1.86
C ILE A 41 0.20 -10.10 -1.53
N ARG A 42 0.75 -11.31 -1.48
CA ARG A 42 2.18 -11.54 -1.20
C ARG A 42 3.07 -11.03 -2.33
N ARG A 43 2.71 -11.27 -3.59
CA ARG A 43 3.39 -10.76 -4.79
C ARG A 43 3.36 -9.23 -4.81
N LEU A 44 2.19 -8.63 -4.67
CA LEU A 44 2.02 -7.17 -4.67
C LEU A 44 2.76 -6.49 -3.51
N SER A 45 2.79 -7.11 -2.34
CA SER A 45 3.58 -6.60 -1.20
C SER A 45 5.10 -6.59 -1.49
N ARG A 46 5.59 -7.48 -2.35
CA ARG A 46 7.00 -7.52 -2.79
C ARG A 46 7.27 -6.57 -3.95
N THR A 47 6.31 -6.40 -4.86
CA THR A 47 6.36 -5.40 -5.92
C THR A 47 6.39 -3.98 -5.35
N TYR A 48 5.66 -3.72 -4.26
CA TYR A 48 5.54 -2.40 -3.64
C TYR A 48 6.05 -2.36 -2.18
N PRO A 49 7.35 -2.61 -1.92
CA PRO A 49 7.88 -2.67 -0.55
C PRO A 49 7.86 -1.30 0.16
N MET A 50 7.77 -0.22 -0.60
CA MET A 50 7.66 1.17 -0.14
C MET A 50 6.26 1.57 0.33
N LEU A 51 5.22 0.77 0.05
CA LEU A 51 3.87 1.04 0.54
C LEU A 51 3.72 0.62 2.01
N ASP A 52 3.08 1.47 2.81
CA ASP A 52 2.77 1.14 4.21
C ASP A 52 1.72 0.03 4.26
N ARG A 53 2.17 -1.19 4.60
CA ARG A 53 1.31 -2.38 4.76
C ARG A 53 0.10 -2.13 5.66
N ARG A 54 0.20 -1.25 6.66
CA ARG A 54 -0.93 -0.92 7.55
C ARG A 54 -2.09 -0.28 6.81
N LYS A 55 -1.81 0.54 5.79
CA LYS A 55 -2.84 1.16 4.92
C LYS A 55 -3.48 0.15 3.97
N LEU A 56 -2.73 -0.90 3.61
CA LEU A 56 -3.18 -1.95 2.69
C LEU A 56 -4.00 -3.04 3.38
N MET A 57 -3.80 -3.29 4.68
CA MET A 57 -4.52 -4.36 5.41
C MET A 57 -6.05 -4.19 5.40
N GLY A 58 -6.56 -2.99 5.67
CA GLY A 58 -8.02 -2.75 5.70
C GLY A 58 -8.73 -3.11 4.39
N PRO A 59 -8.31 -2.51 3.26
CA PRO A 59 -8.85 -2.83 1.94
C PRO A 59 -8.66 -4.30 1.55
N THR A 60 -7.51 -4.89 1.88
CA THR A 60 -7.22 -6.31 1.61
C THR A 60 -8.17 -7.25 2.35
N SER A 61 -8.45 -6.96 3.63
CA SER A 61 -9.40 -7.73 4.44
C SER A 61 -10.83 -7.65 3.88
N GLN A 62 -11.23 -6.48 3.38
CA GLN A 62 -12.54 -6.31 2.74
C GLN A 62 -12.67 -7.13 1.45
N LEU A 63 -11.64 -7.14 0.60
CA LEU A 63 -11.60 -7.96 -0.61
C LEU A 63 -11.61 -9.46 -0.31
N MET A 64 -10.90 -9.90 0.73
CA MET A 64 -10.96 -11.29 1.21
C MET A 64 -12.35 -11.66 1.73
N ALA A 65 -13.02 -10.76 2.46
CA ALA A 65 -14.38 -10.98 2.94
C ALA A 65 -15.39 -11.07 1.78
N GLN A 66 -15.25 -10.22 0.77
CA GLN A 66 -16.08 -10.28 -0.44
C GLN A 66 -15.85 -11.58 -1.22
N HIS A 67 -14.59 -12.02 -1.37
CA HIS A 67 -14.28 -13.31 -1.99
C HIS A 67 -14.94 -14.47 -1.24
N ALA A 68 -14.84 -14.49 0.09
CA ALA A 68 -15.39 -15.56 0.92
C ALA A 68 -16.92 -15.56 1.00
N LEU A 69 -17.56 -14.38 1.10
CA LEU A 69 -19.00 -14.25 1.30
C LEU A 69 -19.79 -14.26 -0.02
N GLN A 70 -19.24 -13.69 -1.08
CA GLN A 70 -19.93 -13.51 -2.36
C GLN A 70 -19.47 -14.52 -3.43
N GLY A 71 -18.47 -15.36 -3.12
CA GLY A 71 -17.94 -16.35 -4.07
C GLY A 71 -17.30 -15.71 -5.31
N ARG A 72 -16.88 -14.45 -5.24
CA ARG A 72 -16.25 -13.74 -6.36
C ARG A 72 -15.03 -14.50 -6.87
N ALA A 73 -14.83 -14.52 -8.18
CA ALA A 73 -13.69 -15.22 -8.76
C ALA A 73 -12.38 -14.61 -8.24
N ALA A 74 -11.40 -15.46 -7.91
CA ALA A 74 -10.10 -14.99 -7.43
C ALA A 74 -9.44 -14.04 -8.44
N ALA A 75 -9.63 -14.29 -9.74
CA ALA A 75 -9.10 -13.43 -10.80
C ALA A 75 -9.59 -11.97 -10.70
N GLU A 76 -10.90 -11.76 -10.53
CA GLU A 76 -11.48 -10.41 -10.43
C GLU A 76 -11.00 -9.67 -9.17
N VAL A 77 -10.90 -10.39 -8.05
CA VAL A 77 -10.42 -9.83 -6.78
C VAL A 77 -8.94 -9.44 -6.89
N ILE A 78 -8.15 -10.22 -7.64
CA ILE A 78 -6.74 -9.91 -7.90
C ILE A 78 -6.60 -8.67 -8.78
N ASP A 79 -7.40 -8.54 -9.84
CA ASP A 79 -7.35 -7.36 -10.72
C ASP A 79 -7.66 -6.08 -9.93
N GLU A 80 -8.62 -6.16 -9.01
CA GLU A 80 -9.01 -5.04 -8.13
C GLU A 80 -7.90 -4.71 -7.11
N LEU A 81 -7.21 -5.73 -6.58
CA LEU A 81 -6.03 -5.54 -5.74
C LEU A 81 -4.88 -4.87 -6.51
N GLU A 82 -4.60 -5.28 -7.74
CA GLU A 82 -3.54 -4.70 -8.57
C GLU A 82 -3.76 -3.20 -8.77
N LEU A 83 -4.98 -2.81 -9.17
CA LEU A 83 -5.36 -1.42 -9.35
C LEU A 83 -5.27 -0.62 -8.03
N MET A 84 -5.68 -1.21 -6.91
CA MET A 84 -5.61 -0.55 -5.61
C MET A 84 -4.17 -0.24 -5.20
N PHE A 85 -3.25 -1.21 -5.39
CA PHE A 85 -1.83 -1.04 -5.08
C PHE A 85 -1.20 0.04 -5.96
N GLU A 86 -1.48 0.03 -7.27
CA GLU A 86 -1.02 1.06 -8.20
C GLU A 86 -1.50 2.46 -7.80
N ARG A 87 -2.80 2.62 -7.51
CA ARG A 87 -3.37 3.90 -7.04
C ARG A 87 -2.74 4.39 -5.74
N HIS A 88 -2.47 3.48 -4.80
CA HIS A 88 -1.78 3.82 -3.55
C HIS A 88 -0.34 4.26 -3.81
N TYR A 89 0.35 3.60 -4.75
CA TYR A 89 1.68 3.99 -5.16
C TYR A 89 1.68 5.39 -5.78
N GLU A 90 0.82 5.65 -6.77
CA GLU A 90 0.68 6.97 -7.39
C GLU A 90 0.37 8.08 -6.38
N ALA A 91 -0.53 7.82 -5.43
CA ALA A 91 -0.86 8.77 -4.38
C ALA A 91 0.34 9.05 -3.46
N THR A 92 1.15 8.02 -3.17
CA THR A 92 2.37 8.13 -2.36
C THR A 92 3.45 8.91 -3.12
N VAL A 93 3.63 8.63 -4.41
CA VAL A 93 4.56 9.35 -5.30
C VAL A 93 4.17 10.82 -5.42
N ARG A 94 2.87 11.11 -5.59
CA ARG A 94 2.35 12.47 -5.71
C ARG A 94 2.52 13.27 -4.42
N SER A 95 2.32 12.63 -3.27
CA SER A 95 2.47 13.29 -1.95
C SER A 95 3.92 13.49 -1.54
N ALA A 96 4.87 12.80 -2.19
CA ALA A 96 6.31 12.93 -1.96
C ALA A 96 6.99 13.99 -2.87
N LYS A 97 6.22 14.65 -3.75
CA LYS A 97 6.67 15.66 -4.71
C LYS A 97 6.26 17.05 -4.27
#